data_AF-A0A556QND0-F1
#
_entry.id   AF-A0A556QND0-F1
#
_cell.length_a   1.000
_cell.length_b   1.000
_cell.length_c   1.000
_cell.angle_alpha   90.00
_cell.angle_beta   90.00
_cell.angle_gamma   90.00
#
_symmetry.space_group_name_H-M   'P 1'
#
loop_
_entity.id
_entity.type
_entity.pdbx_description
1 polymer ?
#
loop_
_entity_poly.entity_id
_entity_poly.type
_entity_poly.pdbx_seq_one_letter_code
_entity_poly.pdbx_strand_id
1 'polypeptide(L)'
;MSDDSTTPPSAPAPKPVKRSPLEKFSLSVRDAHTRFMTTGDVEALDLVVLAIVHDHQPMQVRAASPADLSNSAKLIGDLGFDSLALAEIVFFIEDLYQVSVSNEEIMAITTVGELRDFVRVKVAALLPSQT
;
A
#
# COMPACT_ATOMS: atom_id res chain seq x y z
N MET A 1 5.47 -18.75 61.49
CA MET A 1 4.26 -18.06 60.98
C MET A 1 4.79 -17.09 59.94
N SER A 2 5.05 -17.52 58.71
CA SER A 2 4.07 -17.80 57.64
C SER A 2 3.22 -16.57 57.37
N ASP A 3 3.69 -15.72 56.46
CA ASP A 3 2.79 -14.97 55.57
C ASP A 3 3.34 -15.13 54.16
N ASP A 4 2.66 -16.03 53.44
CA ASP A 4 2.77 -16.27 52.01
C ASP A 4 2.09 -15.08 51.31
N SER A 5 2.87 -14.26 50.60
CA SER A 5 2.33 -13.29 49.67
C SER A 5 2.74 -13.70 48.27
N THR A 6 2.00 -14.66 47.73
CA THR A 6 1.95 -14.95 46.30
C THR A 6 1.30 -13.76 45.57
N THR A 7 2.12 -12.93 44.92
CA THR A 7 1.65 -11.91 43.97
C THR A 7 1.28 -12.59 42.65
N PRO A 8 0.13 -12.27 42.02
CA PRO A 8 -0.32 -12.94 40.79
C PRO A 8 0.58 -12.60 39.58
N PRO A 9 0.61 -13.46 38.55
CA PRO A 9 1.37 -13.21 37.33
C PRO A 9 0.79 -12.00 36.58
N SER A 10 1.66 -11.03 36.32
CA SER A 10 1.41 -9.87 35.47
C SER A 10 0.98 -10.34 34.08
N ALA A 11 -0.28 -10.13 33.72
CA ALA A 11 -0.76 -10.37 32.37
C ALA A 11 0.02 -9.46 31.39
N PRO A 12 0.48 -9.98 30.24
CA PRO A 12 1.17 -9.14 29.27
C PRO A 12 0.19 -8.08 28.75
N ALA A 13 0.63 -6.82 28.74
CA ALA A 13 -0.11 -5.72 28.15
C ALA A 13 -0.53 -6.06 26.71
N PRO A 14 -1.74 -5.68 26.27
CA PRO A 14 -2.13 -5.84 24.87
C PRO A 14 -1.12 -5.09 24.00
N LYS A 15 -0.46 -5.81 23.09
CA LYS A 15 0.43 -5.22 22.08
C LYS A 15 -0.37 -4.14 21.33
N PRO A 16 0.19 -2.94 21.07
CA PRO A 16 -0.50 -1.91 20.32
C PRO A 16 -0.92 -2.51 18.98
N VAL A 17 -2.22 -2.53 18.72
CA VAL A 17 -2.78 -2.95 17.43
C VAL A 17 -2.28 -1.92 16.42
N LYS A 18 -1.28 -2.28 15.61
CA LYS A 18 -0.89 -1.46 14.47
C LYS A 18 -2.14 -1.34 13.59
N ARG A 19 -2.69 -0.13 13.47
CA ARG A 19 -3.79 0.14 12.54
C ARG A 19 -3.34 -0.27 11.15
N SER A 20 -4.19 -1.01 10.44
CA SER A 20 -3.85 -1.42 9.08
C SER A 20 -3.74 -0.17 8.19
N PRO A 21 -2.70 -0.03 7.33
CA PRO A 21 -2.56 1.10 6.43
C PRO A 21 -3.81 1.34 5.55
N LEU A 22 -4.58 0.27 5.29
CA LEU A 22 -5.78 0.31 4.46
C LEU A 22 -7.07 0.75 5.20
N GLU A 23 -7.01 1.04 6.50
CA GLU A 23 -8.18 1.45 7.30
C GLU A 23 -8.86 2.74 6.82
N LYS A 24 -8.14 3.61 6.11
CA LYS A 24 -8.69 4.84 5.53
C LYS A 24 -9.44 4.62 4.21
N PHE A 25 -9.19 3.50 3.52
CA PHE A 25 -9.75 3.22 2.20
C PHE A 25 -11.10 2.50 2.31
N SER A 26 -11.86 2.49 1.19
CA SER A 26 -13.16 1.84 1.11
C SER A 26 -13.04 0.31 1.28
N LEU A 27 -14.17 -0.34 1.62
CA LEU A 27 -14.23 -1.81 1.73
C LEU A 27 -13.79 -2.48 0.42
N SER A 28 -14.15 -1.92 -0.73
CA SER A 28 -13.74 -2.45 -2.04
C SER A 28 -12.21 -2.50 -2.20
N VAL A 29 -11.47 -1.52 -1.66
CA VAL A 29 -10.00 -1.52 -1.74
C VAL A 29 -9.41 -2.57 -0.81
N ARG A 30 -9.99 -2.74 0.38
CA ARG A 30 -9.55 -3.76 1.35
C ARG A 30 -9.80 -5.18 0.82
N ASP A 31 -10.98 -5.41 0.25
CA ASP A 31 -11.35 -6.69 -0.36
C ASP A 31 -10.46 -7.02 -1.56
N ALA A 32 -10.12 -6.01 -2.37
CA ALA A 32 -9.17 -6.17 -3.48
C ALA A 32 -7.78 -6.55 -2.99
N HIS A 33 -7.28 -5.89 -1.94
CA HIS A 33 -6.01 -6.28 -1.31
C HIS A 33 -6.03 -7.73 -0.81
N THR A 34 -7.08 -8.14 -0.10
CA THR A 34 -7.24 -9.52 0.36
C THR A 34 -7.30 -10.51 -0.80
N ARG A 35 -8.01 -10.18 -1.87
CA ARG A 35 -8.11 -11.02 -3.07
C ARG A 35 -6.74 -11.20 -3.72
N PHE A 36 -5.99 -10.11 -3.90
CA PHE A 36 -4.64 -10.18 -4.44
C PHE A 36 -3.73 -11.07 -3.56
N MET A 37 -3.73 -10.87 -2.25
CA MET A 37 -2.95 -11.69 -1.31
C MET A 37 -3.33 -13.17 -1.30
N THR A 38 -4.59 -13.50 -1.59
CA THR A 38 -5.07 -14.89 -1.55
C THR A 38 -4.92 -15.61 -2.89
N THR A 39 -5.06 -14.89 -4.00
CA THR A 39 -5.25 -15.50 -5.34
C THR A 39 -4.21 -15.04 -6.37
N GLY A 40 -3.47 -13.97 -6.08
CA GLY A 40 -2.61 -13.32 -7.07
C GLY A 40 -3.36 -12.50 -8.12
N ASP A 41 -4.64 -12.15 -7.90
CA ASP A 41 -5.42 -11.31 -8.82
C ASP A 41 -4.78 -9.93 -9.04
N VAL A 42 -4.16 -9.77 -10.21
CA VAL A 42 -3.44 -8.55 -10.60
C VAL A 42 -4.39 -7.36 -10.82
N GLU A 43 -5.63 -7.60 -11.25
CA GLU A 43 -6.61 -6.51 -11.39
C GLU A 43 -7.01 -5.96 -10.01
N ALA A 44 -7.10 -6.84 -9.01
CA ALA A 44 -7.32 -6.43 -7.63
C ALA A 44 -6.13 -5.63 -7.06
N LEU A 45 -4.90 -6.02 -7.39
CA LEU A 45 -3.71 -5.22 -7.06
C LEU A 45 -3.77 -3.83 -7.69
N ASP A 46 -4.12 -3.75 -8.97
CA ASP A 46 -4.20 -2.47 -9.68
C ASP A 46 -5.21 -1.52 -9.04
N LEU A 47 -6.36 -2.05 -8.61
CA LEU A 47 -7.36 -1.26 -7.89
C LEU A 47 -6.76 -0.63 -6.62
N VAL A 48 -5.98 -1.40 -5.85
CA VAL A 48 -5.32 -0.91 -4.65
C VAL A 48 -4.30 0.18 -4.99
N VAL A 49 -3.46 -0.04 -6.00
CA VAL A 49 -2.45 0.95 -6.44
C VAL A 49 -3.12 2.24 -6.90
N LEU A 50 -4.16 2.17 -7.73
CA LEU A 50 -4.90 3.34 -8.19
C LEU A 50 -5.57 4.10 -7.04
N ALA A 51 -6.10 3.39 -6.05
CA ALA A 51 -6.67 4.02 -4.86
C ALA A 51 -5.61 4.78 -4.05
N ILE A 52 -4.41 4.20 -3.89
CA ILE A 52 -3.29 4.86 -3.19
C ILE A 52 -2.85 6.11 -3.95
N VAL A 53 -2.68 6.02 -5.27
CA VAL A 53 -2.34 7.17 -6.12
C VAL A 53 -3.39 8.26 -5.97
N HIS A 54 -4.67 7.92 -6.12
CA HIS A 54 -5.79 8.87 -5.97
C HIS A 54 -5.83 9.57 -4.60
N ASP A 55 -5.48 8.85 -3.53
CA ASP A 55 -5.48 9.38 -2.17
C ASP A 55 -4.40 10.44 -1.94
N HIS A 56 -3.24 10.27 -2.58
CA HIS A 56 -2.11 11.21 -2.45
C HIS A 56 -2.18 12.37 -3.46
N GLN A 57 -3.14 12.36 -4.41
CA GLN A 57 -3.23 13.42 -5.41
C GLN A 57 -3.42 14.79 -4.75
N PRO A 58 -2.72 15.84 -5.25
CA PRO A 58 -3.02 17.21 -4.86
C PRO A 58 -4.48 17.55 -5.16
N MET A 59 -5.16 18.20 -4.21
CA MET A 59 -6.59 18.48 -4.30
C MET A 59 -7.00 19.24 -5.57
N GLN A 60 -6.10 20.06 -6.13
CA GLN A 60 -6.35 20.91 -7.29
C GLN A 60 -6.49 20.14 -8.61
N VAL A 61 -5.87 18.96 -8.71
CA VAL A 61 -5.83 18.13 -9.92
C VAL A 61 -6.34 16.71 -9.66
N ARG A 62 -6.99 16.52 -8.52
CA ARG A 62 -7.52 15.21 -8.10
C ARG A 62 -8.62 14.76 -9.02
N ALA A 63 -8.51 13.52 -9.51
CA ALA A 63 -9.54 12.91 -10.33
C ALA A 63 -10.81 12.63 -9.50
N ALA A 64 -11.96 12.51 -10.15
CA ALA A 64 -13.22 12.22 -9.44
C ALA A 64 -13.20 10.82 -8.79
N SER A 65 -12.58 9.86 -9.46
CA SER A 65 -12.42 8.48 -9.01
C SER A 65 -11.02 7.93 -9.33
N PRO A 66 -10.50 6.94 -8.56
CA PRO A 66 -9.30 6.20 -8.93
C PRO A 66 -9.36 5.59 -10.34
N ALA A 67 -10.57 5.22 -10.80
CA ALA A 67 -10.77 4.63 -12.13
C ALA A 67 -10.59 5.63 -13.29
N ASP A 68 -10.62 6.93 -13.01
CA ASP A 68 -10.45 7.98 -14.04
C ASP A 68 -8.96 8.27 -14.33
N LEU A 69 -8.04 7.66 -13.57
CA LEU A 69 -6.60 7.83 -13.77
C LEU A 69 -6.13 7.09 -15.03
N SER A 70 -5.64 7.84 -16.01
CA SER A 70 -5.03 7.25 -17.21
C SER A 70 -3.67 6.62 -16.89
N ASN A 71 -3.40 5.44 -17.46
CA ASN A 71 -2.08 4.81 -17.40
C ASN A 71 -0.97 5.69 -18.00
N SER A 72 -1.29 6.51 -18.99
CA SER A 72 -0.31 7.40 -19.64
C SER A 72 -0.10 8.70 -18.87
N ALA A 73 -0.88 8.96 -17.81
CA ALA A 73 -0.75 10.19 -17.04
C ALA A 73 0.61 10.20 -16.32
N LYS A 74 1.35 11.29 -16.51
CA LYS A 74 2.61 11.54 -15.80
C LYS A 74 2.32 11.90 -14.36
N LEU A 75 2.99 11.21 -13.43
CA LEU A 75 2.79 11.43 -12.00
C LEU A 75 3.08 12.90 -11.63
N ILE A 76 4.23 13.42 -12.03
CA ILE A 76 4.61 14.80 -11.73
C ILE A 76 3.91 15.78 -12.69
N GLY A 77 3.96 15.52 -13.99
CA GLY A 77 3.53 16.48 -15.01
C GLY A 77 2.01 16.67 -15.10
N ASP A 78 1.24 15.58 -15.03
CA ASP A 78 -0.20 15.61 -15.27
C ASP A 78 -0.98 15.54 -13.96
N LEU A 79 -0.52 14.73 -13.00
CA LEU A 79 -1.18 14.54 -11.70
C LEU A 79 -0.63 15.44 -10.59
N GLY A 80 0.39 16.24 -10.88
CA GLY A 80 0.92 17.27 -9.98
C GLY A 80 1.66 16.74 -8.76
N PHE A 81 2.08 15.47 -8.74
CA PHE A 81 2.89 14.95 -7.64
C PHE A 81 4.23 15.67 -7.55
N ASP A 82 4.69 15.91 -6.34
CA ASP A 82 6.09 16.26 -6.07
C ASP A 82 6.88 15.01 -5.66
N SER A 83 8.20 15.18 -5.47
CA SER A 83 9.09 14.08 -5.09
C SER A 83 8.75 13.50 -3.71
N LEU A 84 8.21 14.30 -2.80
CA LEU A 84 7.83 13.85 -1.46
C LEU A 84 6.59 12.96 -1.53
N ALA A 85 5.55 13.41 -2.23
CA ALA A 85 4.32 12.64 -2.42
C ALA A 85 4.59 11.31 -3.15
N LEU A 86 5.50 11.31 -4.14
CA LEU A 86 5.89 10.08 -4.81
C LEU A 86 6.62 9.12 -3.86
N ALA A 87 7.53 9.63 -3.03
CA ALA A 87 8.20 8.82 -2.01
C ALA A 87 7.21 8.27 -0.98
N GLU A 88 6.22 9.07 -0.56
CA GLU A 88 5.16 8.63 0.37
C GLU A 88 4.31 7.50 -0.22
N ILE A 89 3.93 7.60 -1.50
CA ILE A 89 3.23 6.52 -2.21
C ILE A 89 4.06 5.24 -2.19
N VAL A 90 5.36 5.34 -2.51
CA VAL A 90 6.27 4.19 -2.53
C VAL A 90 6.43 3.59 -1.14
N PHE A 91 6.69 4.40 -0.12
CA PHE A 91 6.81 3.94 1.28
C PHE A 91 5.53 3.29 1.78
N PHE A 92 4.37 3.81 1.40
CA PHE A 92 3.09 3.21 1.72
C PHE A 92 2.95 1.81 1.10
N ILE A 93 3.37 1.64 -0.16
CA ILE A 93 3.35 0.34 -0.86
C ILE A 93 4.37 -0.62 -0.24
N GLU A 94 5.57 -0.15 0.12
CA GLU A 94 6.58 -0.95 0.81
C GLU A 94 6.07 -1.48 2.14
N ASP A 95 5.48 -0.63 2.98
CA ASP A 95 4.91 -1.06 4.27
C ASP A 95 3.70 -1.99 4.07
N LEU A 96 2.87 -1.72 3.05
CA LEU A 96 1.70 -2.54 2.77
C LEU A 96 2.07 -3.97 2.35
N TYR A 97 3.07 -4.12 1.47
CA TYR A 97 3.45 -5.41 0.89
C TYR A 97 4.75 -5.99 1.46
N GLN A 98 5.39 -5.30 2.40
CA GLN A 98 6.68 -5.67 3.00
C GLN A 98 7.76 -5.93 1.93
N VAL A 99 7.80 -5.06 0.91
CA VAL A 99 8.81 -5.07 -0.17
C VAL A 99 9.80 -3.92 0.00
N SER A 100 10.91 -3.96 -0.75
CA SER A 100 11.89 -2.86 -0.79
C SER A 100 12.06 -2.30 -2.19
N VAL A 101 12.20 -0.98 -2.26
CA VAL A 101 12.27 -0.15 -3.45
C VAL A 101 13.48 0.79 -3.32
N SER A 102 14.39 0.74 -4.29
CA SER A 102 15.57 1.60 -4.32
C SER A 102 15.23 2.99 -4.85
N ASN A 103 16.07 3.98 -4.55
CA ASN A 103 15.89 5.33 -5.07
C ASN A 103 15.95 5.37 -6.61
N GLU A 104 16.81 4.57 -7.23
CA GLU A 104 16.89 4.46 -8.70
C GLU A 104 15.59 3.94 -9.30
N GLU A 105 14.94 2.99 -8.61
CA GLU A 105 13.64 2.47 -9.04
C GLU A 105 12.55 3.53 -8.94
N ILE A 106 12.51 4.32 -7.87
CA ILE A 106 11.56 5.45 -7.74
C ILE A 106 11.75 6.44 -8.88
N MET A 107 13.00 6.78 -9.21
CA MET A 107 13.32 7.73 -10.29
C MET A 107 13.00 7.20 -11.70
N ALA A 108 12.87 5.89 -11.87
CA ALA A 108 12.48 5.28 -13.13
C ALA A 108 10.96 5.33 -13.40
N ILE A 109 10.14 5.59 -12.37
CA ILE A 109 8.68 5.61 -12.48
C ILE A 109 8.22 7.01 -12.89
N THR A 110 7.65 7.14 -14.09
CA THR A 110 7.21 8.44 -14.62
C THR A 110 5.70 8.54 -14.80
N THR A 111 5.02 7.41 -15.03
CA THR A 111 3.58 7.33 -15.28
C THR A 111 2.83 6.43 -14.31
N VAL A 112 1.51 6.57 -14.25
CA VAL A 112 0.62 5.68 -13.48
C VAL A 112 0.74 4.23 -13.94
N GLY A 113 0.84 3.99 -15.25
CA GLY A 113 1.01 2.65 -15.80
C GLY A 113 2.31 2.01 -15.37
N GLU A 114 3.42 2.76 -15.44
CA GLU A 114 4.73 2.29 -14.98
C GLU A 114 4.74 1.99 -13.49
N LEU A 115 4.07 2.79 -12.66
CA LEU A 115 3.94 2.51 -11.23
C LEU A 115 3.21 1.19 -11.00
N ARG A 116 2.10 0.94 -11.70
CA ARG A 116 1.37 -0.33 -11.60
C ARG A 116 2.23 -1.52 -12.01
N ASP A 117 2.90 -1.43 -13.15
CA ASP A 117 3.77 -2.49 -13.65
C ASP A 117 4.94 -2.75 -12.70
N PHE A 118 5.54 -1.69 -12.17
CA PHE A 118 6.58 -1.77 -11.15
C PHE A 118 6.10 -2.51 -9.90
N VAL A 119 4.94 -2.11 -9.36
CA VAL A 119 4.38 -2.76 -8.16
C VAL A 119 4.12 -4.23 -8.44
N ARG A 120 3.48 -4.58 -9.57
CA ARG A 120 3.21 -5.98 -9.97
C ARG A 120 4.48 -6.83 -9.94
N VAL A 121 5.58 -6.32 -10.51
CA VAL A 121 6.87 -7.02 -10.51
C VAL A 121 7.41 -7.18 -9.09
N LYS A 122 7.32 -6.13 -8.26
CA LYS A 122 7.82 -6.15 -6.88
C LYS A 122 7.09 -7.17 -6.00
N VAL A 123 5.77 -7.26 -6.14
CA VAL A 123 4.95 -8.11 -5.28
C VAL A 123 4.78 -9.53 -5.82
N ALA A 124 5.20 -9.82 -7.06
CA ALA A 124 5.08 -11.15 -7.67
C ALA A 124 5.76 -12.24 -6.82
N ALA A 125 6.86 -11.92 -6.15
CA ALA A 125 7.58 -12.85 -5.27
C ALA A 125 6.83 -13.19 -3.97
N LEU A 126 5.79 -12.44 -3.61
CA LEU A 126 4.96 -12.67 -2.42
C LEU A 126 3.84 -13.69 -2.67
N LEU A 127 3.53 -13.96 -3.94
CA LEU A 127 2.43 -14.84 -4.29
C LEU A 127 2.84 -16.29 -4.05
N PRO A 128 1.97 -17.13 -3.44
CA PRO A 128 2.25 -18.53 -3.28
C PRO A 128 2.49 -19.16 -4.66
N SER A 129 3.59 -19.88 -4.83
CA SER A 129 3.85 -20.70 -6.01
C SER A 129 2.68 -21.66 -6.18
N GLN A 130 1.79 -21.36 -7.13
CA GLN A 130 0.70 -22.25 -7.51
C GLN A 130 1.35 -23.54 -8.02
N THR A 131 1.36 -24.57 -7.18
CA THR A 131 1.91 -25.90 -7.47
C THR A 131 0.87 -26.72 -8.21
#